data_AF-A0A8C2VEF3-F1
#
_entry.id   AF-A0A8C2VEF3-F1
#
_cell.length_a   1.000
_cell.length_b   1.000
_cell.length_c   1.000
_cell.angle_alpha   90.00
_cell.angle_beta   90.00
_cell.angle_gamma   90.00
#
_symmetry.space_group_name_H-M   'P 1'
#
loop_
_entity.id
_entity.type
_entity.pdbx_description
1 polymer ?
#
loop_
_entity_poly.entity_id
_entity_poly.type
_entity_poly.pdbx_seq_one_letter_code
_entity_poly.pdbx_strand_id
1 'polypeptide(L)'
;MSRTRNRLRAVLSLLAVSARGATTEGSGRRGLSAWPAPQEPGMEYQDAVRMLNTLQTNASYLEQAKRRRGDPPKQLEAMELFLARSGLQVEDLDQLNIIHVTGTKGKGSTCAFTEHILRNYGLKTGFFSSPHLVQVRERIRINGQPISRELFTKHFWRLYHQLEKTKDGSCVSMPSYFRFLTLMAFHVFLQEKVDLAVVEVGIGGAYDCTNIVRKPVVCGVTSLGLDHTSLLGDTVEKIAWQKGGIFKPGIPAFTVLQPEGPLAVLRERAQQISCPLYLCPPLEALEEGGPPLTLGLEGEHQRSNAALAMQLAHCWLWKQEHQALGELKTSGLSVPGQLPLAPVFQPTSHMRRGLQDTEWLGRTQVLRRGPLTWYLDGAHTTSSVQACVRWFCQALQRNQGPQVRVLLFNSTGDRDPAALLKLLQPCQFDYAVFCPNLTEVSSPGSADQQNFTVTLDQVLIRCLEHKQHWSRLAEEQASPALWSPPQPGGTAPLLLAPRSPHPCSASSLVFSCVSHALQWISQGRDPIFQPPSPLRGLLAHPTASGGAGILQEAGAIHVLVTGSLHLVGSVLKLLEPSLSQ
;
A
#
# COMPACT_ATOMS: atom_id res chain seq x y z
N MET A 1 68.85 -36.61 -28.73
CA MET A 1 69.09 -37.49 -29.89
C MET A 1 68.12 -38.67 -29.81
N SER A 2 67.31 -38.89 -30.86
CA SER A 2 66.74 -40.18 -31.33
C SER A 2 66.13 -41.14 -30.27
N ARG A 3 64.87 -41.59 -30.32
CA ARG A 3 63.94 -41.80 -31.45
C ARG A 3 62.58 -42.29 -30.88
N THR A 4 61.47 -41.81 -31.46
CA THR A 4 60.15 -42.49 -31.68
C THR A 4 59.42 -43.13 -30.48
N ARG A 5 58.11 -42.98 -30.28
CA ARG A 5 57.00 -42.80 -31.23
C ARG A 5 55.71 -42.46 -30.44
N ASN A 6 54.85 -41.64 -31.07
CA ASN A 6 53.39 -41.52 -30.89
C ASN A 6 52.88 -41.00 -29.53
N ARG A 7 52.01 -39.98 -29.41
CA ARG A 7 50.89 -39.53 -30.26
C ARG A 7 50.65 -38.01 -30.10
N LEU A 8 49.84 -37.47 -31.03
CA LEU A 8 49.12 -36.18 -31.02
C LEU A 8 49.89 -34.91 -31.44
N ARG A 9 49.60 -34.40 -32.65
CA ARG A 9 49.09 -33.03 -32.92
C ARG A 9 49.13 -32.67 -34.43
N ALA A 10 48.08 -32.01 -34.91
CA ALA A 10 48.06 -30.96 -35.95
C ALA A 10 46.60 -30.44 -35.98
N VAL A 11 46.20 -29.19 -35.79
CA VAL A 11 46.78 -27.84 -35.91
C VAL A 11 47.10 -27.39 -37.34
N LEU A 12 46.24 -26.46 -37.81
CA LEU A 12 46.44 -25.25 -38.63
C LEU A 12 46.96 -25.34 -40.07
N SER A 13 46.29 -24.53 -40.92
CA SER A 13 46.81 -23.40 -41.75
C SER A 13 46.01 -23.33 -43.07
N LEU A 14 45.69 -22.21 -43.74
CA LEU A 14 46.14 -20.81 -43.86
C LEU A 14 44.89 -19.94 -44.22
N LEU A 15 44.83 -18.61 -44.11
CA LEU A 15 45.67 -17.61 -44.79
C LEU A 15 45.60 -16.24 -44.09
N ALA A 16 46.76 -15.62 -44.02
CA ALA A 16 47.04 -14.28 -43.57
C ALA A 16 47.00 -13.28 -44.74
N VAL A 17 46.62 -12.03 -44.47
CA VAL A 17 47.27 -10.85 -45.07
C VAL A 17 47.35 -9.75 -44.00
N SER A 18 48.55 -9.17 -43.92
CA SER A 18 49.03 -8.18 -42.96
C SER A 18 48.88 -6.76 -43.51
N ALA A 19 48.66 -5.79 -42.62
CA ALA A 19 49.21 -4.44 -42.79
C ALA A 19 49.56 -3.84 -41.40
N ARG A 20 50.83 -3.47 -41.24
CA ARG A 20 51.45 -2.68 -40.15
C ARG A 20 50.86 -1.26 -40.17
N GLY A 21 50.81 -0.44 -39.12
CA GLY A 21 51.29 -0.46 -37.75
C GLY A 21 51.17 0.98 -37.19
N ALA A 22 51.08 1.14 -35.87
CA ALA A 22 51.55 2.31 -35.10
C ALA A 22 51.16 2.13 -33.63
N THR A 23 52.14 2.21 -32.74
CA THR A 23 52.03 2.14 -31.28
C THR A 23 51.82 3.54 -30.70
N THR A 24 50.79 3.71 -29.86
CA THR A 24 50.78 4.69 -28.77
C THR A 24 49.89 4.16 -27.64
N GLU A 25 50.47 4.03 -26.45
CA GLU A 25 49.78 3.70 -25.20
C GLU A 25 48.78 4.81 -24.81
N GLY A 26 47.62 4.41 -24.30
CA GLY A 26 46.62 5.31 -23.73
C GLY A 26 45.55 4.52 -22.98
N SER A 27 45.52 4.66 -21.66
CA SER A 27 44.58 4.02 -20.75
C SER A 27 43.12 4.32 -21.11
N GLY A 28 42.32 3.28 -21.39
CA GLY A 28 40.90 3.40 -21.73
C GLY A 28 40.03 2.54 -20.83
N ARG A 29 39.21 3.20 -20.01
CA ARG A 29 38.10 2.63 -19.22
C ARG A 29 37.24 1.69 -20.08
N ARG A 30 37.02 0.46 -19.62
CA ARG A 30 36.01 -0.45 -20.22
C ARG A 30 34.61 0.08 -19.90
N GLY A 31 34.02 0.80 -20.84
CA GLY A 31 32.58 1.02 -20.90
C GLY A 31 31.88 -0.31 -21.17
N LEU A 32 30.93 -0.69 -20.31
CA LEU A 32 29.99 -1.77 -20.57
C LEU A 32 28.92 -1.23 -21.52
N SER A 33 29.02 -1.60 -22.79
CA SER A 33 27.99 -1.34 -23.80
C SER A 33 26.70 -2.07 -23.45
N ALA A 34 25.59 -1.33 -23.39
CA ALA A 34 24.25 -1.90 -23.30
C ALA A 34 23.91 -2.67 -24.59
N TRP A 35 23.71 -3.98 -24.47
CA TRP A 35 23.06 -4.78 -25.49
C TRP A 35 21.64 -5.09 -25.01
N PRO A 36 20.59 -4.92 -25.85
CA PRO A 36 19.27 -5.43 -25.52
C PRO A 36 19.32 -6.96 -25.56
N ALA A 37 18.86 -7.60 -24.48
CA ALA A 37 18.68 -9.05 -24.47
C ALA A 37 17.60 -9.44 -25.50
N PRO A 38 17.75 -10.55 -26.24
CA PRO A 38 16.69 -11.04 -27.13
C PRO A 38 15.43 -11.32 -26.32
N GLN A 39 14.28 -10.77 -26.72
CA GLN A 39 12.99 -11.16 -26.16
C GLN A 39 12.61 -12.52 -26.77
N GLU A 40 12.64 -13.59 -25.98
CA GLU A 40 12.01 -14.84 -26.39
C GLU A 40 10.47 -14.70 -26.36
N PRO A 41 9.75 -15.35 -27.28
CA PRO A 41 8.29 -15.40 -27.24
C PRO A 41 7.80 -15.99 -25.90
N GLY A 42 6.92 -15.27 -25.20
CA GLY A 42 6.40 -15.66 -23.86
C GLY A 42 7.02 -14.91 -22.67
N MET A 43 7.78 -13.84 -22.90
CA MET A 43 8.35 -12.98 -21.86
C MET A 43 7.80 -11.54 -21.89
N GLU A 44 6.52 -11.35 -22.20
CA GLU A 44 5.89 -10.03 -22.09
C GLU A 44 5.50 -9.72 -20.63
N TYR A 45 5.10 -8.46 -20.36
CA TYR A 45 4.65 -8.04 -19.03
C TYR A 45 3.51 -8.91 -18.49
N GLN A 46 2.52 -9.22 -19.32
CA GLN A 46 1.39 -10.06 -18.91
C GLN A 46 1.82 -11.50 -18.58
N ASP A 47 2.86 -12.02 -19.23
CA ASP A 47 3.40 -13.34 -18.91
C ASP A 47 4.12 -13.34 -17.57
N ALA A 48 4.91 -12.29 -17.29
CA ALA A 48 5.55 -12.09 -15.99
C ALA A 48 4.53 -12.01 -14.85
N VAL A 49 3.44 -11.25 -15.03
CA VAL A 49 2.37 -11.14 -14.02
C VAL A 49 1.63 -12.46 -13.85
N ARG A 50 1.29 -13.17 -14.94
CA ARG A 50 0.67 -14.50 -14.87
C ARG A 50 1.56 -15.51 -14.16
N MET A 51 2.86 -15.51 -14.44
CA MET A 51 3.82 -16.37 -13.76
C MET A 51 3.94 -16.01 -12.28
N LEU A 52 4.06 -14.72 -11.95
CA LEU A 52 4.08 -14.24 -10.56
C LEU A 52 2.84 -14.72 -9.79
N ASN A 53 1.66 -14.69 -10.43
CA ASN A 53 0.42 -15.14 -9.83
C ASN A 53 0.40 -16.64 -9.50
N THR A 54 1.18 -17.48 -10.17
CA THR A 54 1.35 -18.90 -9.78
C THR A 54 2.04 -19.08 -8.43
N LEU A 55 2.75 -18.04 -7.96
CA LEU A 55 3.40 -18.01 -6.64
C LEU A 55 2.43 -17.61 -5.52
N GLN A 56 1.18 -17.27 -5.84
CA GLN A 56 0.17 -17.03 -4.81
C GLN A 56 -0.09 -18.32 -4.05
N THR A 57 -0.03 -18.24 -2.73
CA THR A 57 -0.37 -19.38 -1.88
C THR A 57 -1.88 -19.64 -1.99
N ASN A 58 -2.29 -20.83 -2.44
CA ASN A 58 -3.71 -21.20 -2.53
C ASN A 58 -4.42 -20.95 -1.18
N ALA A 59 -5.71 -20.57 -1.21
CA ALA A 59 -6.52 -20.26 -0.03
C ALA A 59 -6.45 -21.37 1.04
N SER A 60 -6.40 -22.62 0.60
CA SER A 60 -6.26 -23.82 1.44
C SER A 60 -4.93 -23.89 2.17
N TYR A 61 -3.84 -23.39 1.59
CA TYR A 61 -2.51 -23.35 2.20
C TYR A 61 -2.38 -22.18 3.18
N LEU A 62 -3.03 -21.03 2.91
CA LEU A 62 -3.16 -19.93 3.89
C LEU A 62 -3.95 -20.38 5.12
N GLU A 63 -5.06 -21.11 4.94
CA GLU A 63 -5.80 -21.75 6.03
C GLU A 63 -4.95 -22.79 6.79
N GLN A 64 -4.14 -23.59 6.10
CA GLN A 64 -3.23 -24.53 6.74
C GLN A 64 -2.06 -23.86 7.46
N ALA A 65 -1.53 -22.73 6.96
CA ALA A 65 -0.51 -21.92 7.62
C ALA A 65 -1.05 -21.13 8.81
N LYS A 66 -2.34 -20.75 8.81
CA LYS A 66 -3.05 -20.24 10.00
C LYS A 66 -3.13 -21.33 11.09
N ARG A 67 -3.31 -22.60 10.72
CA ARG A 67 -3.46 -23.75 11.64
C ARG A 67 -2.14 -24.34 12.11
N ARG A 68 -1.12 -24.36 11.25
CA ARG A 68 0.25 -24.75 11.58
C ARG A 68 1.02 -23.48 11.87
N ARG A 69 1.19 -23.14 13.16
CA ARG A 69 2.22 -22.17 13.57
C ARG A 69 3.57 -22.70 13.08
N GLY A 70 3.93 -22.38 11.84
CA GLY A 70 5.28 -22.62 11.34
C GLY A 70 6.23 -21.87 12.25
N ASP A 71 7.41 -22.43 12.44
CA ASP A 71 8.48 -21.85 13.25
C ASP A 71 8.82 -20.44 12.71
N PRO A 72 8.42 -19.34 13.38
CA PRO A 72 8.53 -18.00 12.81
C PRO A 72 9.96 -17.57 12.44
N PRO A 73 11.02 -17.92 13.21
CA PRO A 73 12.41 -17.75 12.81
C PRO A 73 12.76 -18.38 11.46
N LYS A 74 12.26 -19.60 11.16
CA LYS A 74 12.52 -20.28 9.88
C LYS A 74 11.98 -19.50 8.67
N GLN A 75 11.04 -18.58 8.88
CA GLN A 75 10.54 -17.74 7.79
C GLN A 75 11.56 -16.72 7.32
N LEU A 76 12.35 -16.14 8.24
CA LEU A 76 13.43 -15.21 7.91
C LEU A 76 14.61 -15.96 7.32
N GLU A 77 15.01 -17.10 7.90
CA GLU A 77 16.05 -17.97 7.35
C GLU A 77 15.75 -18.39 5.91
N ALA A 78 14.49 -18.75 5.62
CA ALA A 78 14.07 -19.05 4.25
C ALA A 78 14.19 -17.83 3.32
N MET A 79 13.90 -16.62 3.81
CA MET A 79 14.03 -15.39 3.04
C MET A 79 15.50 -15.06 2.74
N GLU A 80 16.40 -15.22 3.71
CA GLU A 80 17.85 -15.07 3.52
C GLU A 80 18.40 -16.09 2.52
N LEU A 81 17.92 -17.34 2.59
CA LEU A 81 18.25 -18.38 1.61
C LEU A 81 17.80 -18.02 0.19
N PHE A 82 16.59 -17.46 0.03
CA PHE A 82 16.13 -16.99 -1.27
C PHE A 82 16.94 -15.80 -1.78
N LEU A 83 17.35 -14.89 -0.89
CA LEU A 83 18.24 -13.79 -1.24
C LEU A 83 19.59 -14.32 -1.75
N ALA A 84 20.22 -15.25 -1.02
CA ALA A 84 21.45 -15.91 -1.45
C ALA A 84 21.31 -16.59 -2.83
N ARG A 85 20.20 -17.30 -3.06
CA ARG A 85 19.89 -17.93 -4.35
C ARG A 85 19.68 -16.93 -5.49
N SER A 86 19.18 -15.73 -5.19
CA SER A 86 19.09 -14.64 -6.17
C SER A 86 20.46 -14.06 -6.58
N GLY A 87 21.53 -14.48 -5.90
CA GLY A 87 22.90 -13.97 -6.11
C GLY A 87 23.22 -12.72 -5.28
N LEU A 88 22.41 -12.41 -4.27
CA LEU A 88 22.61 -11.29 -3.34
C LEU A 88 22.89 -11.83 -1.94
N GLN A 89 23.67 -11.11 -1.16
CA GLN A 89 23.88 -11.36 0.27
C GLN A 89 23.08 -10.35 1.10
N VAL A 90 22.84 -10.68 2.38
CA VAL A 90 22.07 -9.78 3.28
C VAL A 90 22.80 -8.45 3.47
N GLU A 91 24.14 -8.48 3.49
CA GLU A 91 25.02 -7.32 3.55
C GLU A 91 24.85 -6.37 2.36
N ASP A 92 24.47 -6.88 1.17
CA ASP A 92 24.27 -6.03 -0.01
C ASP A 92 23.13 -5.02 0.23
N LEU A 93 22.13 -5.40 1.04
CA LEU A 93 20.99 -4.55 1.36
C LEU A 93 21.38 -3.33 2.22
N ASP A 94 22.53 -3.38 2.91
CA ASP A 94 23.01 -2.27 3.73
C ASP A 94 23.36 -1.04 2.83
N GLN A 95 23.62 -1.25 1.53
CA GLN A 95 23.87 -0.18 0.55
C GLN A 95 22.61 0.64 0.22
N LEU A 96 21.42 0.14 0.55
CA LEU A 96 20.15 0.77 0.20
C LEU A 96 19.69 1.86 1.19
N ASN A 97 20.47 2.16 2.24
CA ASN A 97 20.16 3.21 3.22
C ASN A 97 18.69 3.20 3.70
N ILE A 98 18.22 2.02 4.10
CA ILE A 98 16.77 1.72 4.20
C ILE A 98 16.10 2.52 5.33
N ILE A 99 14.90 3.03 5.05
CA ILE A 99 13.92 3.48 6.05
C ILE A 99 12.86 2.38 6.17
N HIS A 100 12.73 1.76 7.34
CA HIS A 100 11.86 0.60 7.52
C HIS A 100 10.63 0.96 8.36
N VAL A 101 9.42 0.81 7.78
CA VAL A 101 8.18 1.30 8.40
C VAL A 101 7.17 0.20 8.61
N THR A 102 6.64 0.10 9.83
CA THR A 102 5.54 -0.79 10.22
C THR A 102 4.40 -0.02 10.91
N GLY A 103 3.39 -0.75 11.36
CA GLY A 103 2.18 -0.25 12.02
C GLY A 103 0.90 -0.85 11.47
N THR A 104 -0.23 -0.53 12.10
CA THR A 104 -1.53 -1.08 11.70
C THR A 104 -2.18 -0.19 10.64
N LYS A 105 -2.21 1.12 10.85
CA LYS A 105 -2.74 2.12 9.91
C LYS A 105 -1.73 3.25 9.70
N GLY A 106 -1.66 3.75 8.47
CA GLY A 106 -0.78 4.87 8.12
C GLY A 106 0.59 4.49 7.54
N LYS A 107 0.95 3.20 7.44
CA LYS A 107 2.21 2.72 6.84
C LYS A 107 2.47 3.31 5.45
N GLY A 108 1.64 2.95 4.47
CA GLY A 108 1.77 3.46 3.10
C GLY A 108 1.77 4.99 3.01
N SER A 109 0.89 5.69 3.74
CA SER A 109 0.89 7.17 3.76
C SER A 109 2.18 7.76 4.32
N THR A 110 2.69 7.20 5.43
CA THR A 110 3.95 7.63 6.06
C THR A 110 5.12 7.39 5.12
N CYS A 111 5.17 6.23 4.46
CA CYS A 111 6.17 5.93 3.46
C CYS A 111 6.09 6.88 2.26
N ALA A 112 4.88 7.18 1.77
CA ALA A 112 4.67 8.11 0.66
C ALA A 112 5.14 9.53 1.00
N PHE A 113 4.79 10.05 2.18
CA PHE A 113 5.31 11.34 2.66
C PHE A 113 6.84 11.32 2.79
N THR A 114 7.40 10.27 3.41
CA THR A 114 8.85 10.16 3.64
C THR A 114 9.61 10.12 2.31
N GLU A 115 9.14 9.30 1.37
CA GLU A 115 9.69 9.18 0.02
C GLU A 115 9.64 10.51 -0.72
N HIS A 116 8.49 11.20 -0.71
CA HIS A 116 8.35 12.45 -1.46
C HIS A 116 9.23 13.55 -0.86
N ILE A 117 9.28 13.66 0.47
CA ILE A 117 10.19 14.59 1.15
C ILE A 117 11.62 14.34 0.68
N LEU A 118 12.13 13.11 0.78
CA LEU A 118 13.53 12.80 0.44
C LEU A 118 13.81 12.95 -1.06
N ARG A 119 12.85 12.61 -1.92
CA ARG A 119 12.95 12.86 -3.36
C ARG A 119 13.04 14.35 -3.68
N ASN A 120 12.37 15.21 -2.92
CA ASN A 120 12.47 16.67 -3.09
C ASN A 120 13.85 17.23 -2.72
N TYR A 121 14.70 16.47 -2.02
CA TYR A 121 16.12 16.79 -1.84
C TYR A 121 17.00 16.35 -3.02
N GLY A 122 16.40 15.85 -4.12
CA GLY A 122 17.11 15.42 -5.32
C GLY A 122 17.63 13.97 -5.28
N LEU A 123 17.25 13.21 -4.26
CA LEU A 123 17.66 11.80 -4.09
C LEU A 123 16.89 10.88 -5.03
N LYS A 124 17.56 9.88 -5.59
CA LYS A 124 16.93 8.78 -6.31
C LYS A 124 16.36 7.80 -5.30
N THR A 125 15.04 7.80 -5.14
CA THR A 125 14.34 7.03 -4.11
C THR A 125 13.80 5.71 -4.67
N GLY A 126 13.92 4.64 -3.89
CA GLY A 126 13.14 3.41 -4.03
C GLY A 126 12.01 3.39 -3.00
N PHE A 127 10.84 2.86 -3.37
CA PHE A 127 9.74 2.66 -2.43
C PHE A 127 9.05 1.32 -2.67
N PHE A 128 9.09 0.46 -1.65
CA PHE A 128 8.39 -0.82 -1.61
C PHE A 128 7.13 -0.73 -0.75
N SER A 129 5.97 -1.08 -1.31
CA SER A 129 4.67 -0.95 -0.65
C SER A 129 3.75 -2.16 -0.87
N SER A 130 2.72 -2.28 -0.02
CA SER A 130 1.69 -3.29 -0.20
C SER A 130 0.32 -2.94 0.42
N PRO A 131 -0.78 -3.46 -0.15
CA PRO A 131 -0.89 -4.06 -1.49
C PRO A 131 -0.93 -2.98 -2.60
N HIS A 132 -0.94 -3.40 -3.87
CA HIS A 132 -1.26 -2.49 -4.99
C HIS A 132 -2.78 -2.26 -5.10
N LEU A 133 -3.17 -1.19 -5.79
CA LEU A 133 -4.55 -0.83 -6.13
C LEU A 133 -4.97 -1.36 -7.49
N VAL A 134 -4.23 -1.02 -8.54
CA VAL A 134 -4.59 -1.31 -9.94
C VAL A 134 -3.62 -2.32 -10.54
N GLN A 135 -2.31 -2.11 -10.37
CA GLN A 135 -1.26 -2.91 -11.01
C GLN A 135 -0.11 -3.28 -10.09
N VAL A 136 0.50 -4.45 -10.31
CA VAL A 136 1.53 -4.99 -9.42
C VAL A 136 2.79 -4.12 -9.32
N ARG A 137 3.10 -3.38 -10.39
CA ARG A 137 4.22 -2.43 -10.46
C ARG A 137 4.14 -1.34 -9.40
N GLU A 138 2.95 -0.98 -8.92
CA GLU A 138 2.78 0.02 -7.85
C GLU A 138 3.52 -0.33 -6.56
N ARG A 139 3.78 -1.63 -6.34
CA ARG A 139 4.52 -2.12 -5.17
C ARG A 139 5.99 -1.78 -5.22
N ILE A 140 6.57 -1.54 -6.39
CA ILE A 140 7.99 -1.23 -6.57
C ILE A 140 8.06 0.09 -7.34
N ARG A 141 8.36 1.17 -6.63
CA ARG A 141 8.44 2.52 -7.20
C ARG A 141 9.87 3.04 -7.19
N ILE A 142 10.23 3.80 -8.22
CA ILE A 142 11.43 4.61 -8.27
C ILE A 142 11.01 6.04 -8.54
N ASN A 143 11.51 6.98 -7.73
CA ASN A 143 11.20 8.40 -7.84
C ASN A 143 9.69 8.70 -7.82
N GLY A 144 8.95 8.11 -6.89
CA GLY A 144 7.49 8.25 -6.75
C GLY A 144 6.65 7.48 -7.78
N GLN A 145 7.26 6.97 -8.86
CA GLN A 145 6.56 6.32 -9.97
C GLN A 145 6.69 4.79 -9.93
N PRO A 146 5.62 4.02 -10.21
CA PRO A 146 5.75 2.59 -10.48
C PRO A 146 6.82 2.32 -11.53
N ILE A 147 7.65 1.28 -11.34
CA ILE A 147 8.62 0.89 -12.39
C ILE A 147 7.89 0.59 -13.70
N SER A 148 8.56 0.80 -14.84
CA SER A 148 7.95 0.56 -16.15
C SER A 148 7.65 -0.93 -16.37
N ARG A 149 6.79 -1.26 -17.34
CA ARG A 149 6.51 -2.65 -17.70
C ARG A 149 7.77 -3.37 -18.12
N GLU A 150 8.65 -2.71 -18.86
CA GLU A 150 9.92 -3.24 -19.35
C GLU A 150 10.87 -3.55 -18.19
N LEU A 151 11.01 -2.61 -17.24
CA LEU A 151 11.84 -2.83 -16.04
C LEU A 151 11.28 -3.96 -15.18
N PHE A 152 9.96 -3.99 -14.96
CA PHE A 152 9.32 -5.07 -14.22
C PHE A 152 9.60 -6.42 -14.87
N THR A 153 9.30 -6.57 -16.16
CA THR A 153 9.50 -7.82 -16.92
C THR A 153 10.95 -8.27 -16.91
N LYS A 154 11.89 -7.36 -17.17
CA LYS A 154 13.32 -7.64 -17.15
C LYS A 154 13.78 -8.20 -15.81
N HIS A 155 13.45 -7.51 -14.72
CA HIS A 155 13.90 -7.89 -13.38
C HIS A 155 13.15 -9.11 -12.85
N PHE A 156 11.88 -9.28 -13.22
CA PHE A 156 11.08 -10.48 -12.91
C PHE A 156 11.73 -11.74 -13.49
N TRP A 157 11.93 -11.80 -14.81
CA TRP A 157 12.46 -13.00 -15.46
C TRP A 157 13.90 -13.29 -15.05
N ARG A 158 14.73 -12.24 -14.88
CA ARG A 158 16.09 -12.39 -14.36
C ARG A 158 16.08 -13.08 -12.98
N LEU A 159 15.26 -12.59 -12.06
CA LEU A 159 15.17 -13.15 -10.71
C LEU A 159 14.56 -14.56 -10.73
N TYR A 160 13.48 -14.76 -11.48
CA TYR A 160 12.78 -16.03 -11.60
C TYR A 160 13.72 -17.14 -12.10
N HIS A 161 14.41 -16.93 -13.23
CA HIS A 161 15.34 -17.91 -13.79
C HIS A 161 16.55 -18.15 -12.90
N GLN A 162 17.04 -17.11 -12.20
CA GLN A 162 18.13 -17.28 -11.26
C GLN A 162 17.74 -18.16 -10.07
N LEU A 163 16.53 -17.97 -9.53
CA LEU A 163 15.99 -18.81 -8.46
C LEU A 163 15.73 -20.25 -8.95
N GLU A 164 15.24 -20.42 -10.18
CA GLU A 164 15.01 -21.73 -10.79
C GLU A 164 16.30 -22.50 -11.03
N LYS A 165 17.33 -21.84 -11.59
CA LYS A 165 18.65 -22.42 -11.85
C LYS A 165 19.37 -22.88 -10.58
N THR A 166 19.19 -22.14 -9.48
CA THR A 166 19.82 -22.43 -8.18
C THR A 166 18.97 -23.34 -7.29
N LYS A 167 17.91 -23.94 -7.84
CA LYS A 167 17.10 -24.92 -7.14
C LYS A 167 17.84 -26.26 -7.07
N ASP A 168 18.38 -26.60 -5.90
CA ASP A 168 18.88 -27.96 -5.64
C ASP A 168 17.75 -28.90 -5.16
N GLY A 169 18.00 -30.21 -5.19
CA GLY A 169 17.01 -31.25 -4.82
C GLY A 169 16.66 -31.33 -3.33
N SER A 170 17.33 -30.56 -2.48
CA SER A 170 17.13 -30.49 -1.02
C SER A 170 16.50 -29.17 -0.54
N CYS A 171 16.36 -28.18 -1.43
CA CYS A 171 16.06 -26.80 -1.08
C CYS A 171 14.57 -26.42 -1.27
N VAL A 172 14.18 -25.34 -0.59
CA VAL A 172 12.85 -24.72 -0.60
C VAL A 172 12.41 -24.41 -2.04
N SER A 173 11.14 -24.70 -2.37
CA SER A 173 10.51 -24.33 -3.65
C SER A 173 10.56 -22.81 -3.90
N MET A 174 10.06 -22.35 -5.06
CA MET A 174 9.98 -20.91 -5.35
C MET A 174 9.40 -20.10 -4.16
N PRO A 175 9.92 -18.89 -3.88
CA PRO A 175 9.37 -18.04 -2.83
C PRO A 175 7.91 -17.71 -3.14
N SER A 176 7.08 -17.66 -2.10
CA SER A 176 5.69 -17.24 -2.23
C SER A 176 5.60 -15.80 -2.72
N TYR A 177 4.45 -15.45 -3.30
CA TYR A 177 4.17 -14.18 -3.97
C TYR A 177 4.78 -12.94 -3.30
N PHE A 178 4.52 -12.75 -2.00
CA PHE A 178 5.02 -11.58 -1.28
C PHE A 178 6.55 -11.62 -1.08
N ARG A 179 7.12 -12.78 -0.77
CA ARG A 179 8.58 -12.95 -0.65
C ARG A 179 9.28 -12.70 -1.97
N PHE A 180 8.74 -13.21 -3.08
CA PHE A 180 9.27 -12.98 -4.42
C PHE A 180 9.29 -11.47 -4.73
N LEU A 181 8.20 -10.76 -4.49
CA LEU A 181 8.13 -9.31 -4.73
C LEU A 181 9.09 -8.51 -3.84
N THR A 182 9.27 -8.92 -2.58
CA THR A 182 10.26 -8.29 -1.69
C THR A 182 11.68 -8.48 -2.22
N LEU A 183 12.05 -9.69 -2.66
CA LEU A 183 13.34 -9.95 -3.30
C LEU A 183 13.52 -9.13 -4.58
N MET A 184 12.48 -9.08 -5.41
CA MET A 184 12.48 -8.29 -6.64
C MET A 184 12.67 -6.81 -6.35
N ALA A 185 12.02 -6.26 -5.32
CA ALA A 185 12.18 -4.86 -4.93
C ALA A 185 13.64 -4.56 -4.54
N PHE A 186 14.25 -5.38 -3.68
CA PHE A 186 15.67 -5.22 -3.32
C PHE A 186 16.61 -5.33 -4.52
N HIS A 187 16.37 -6.32 -5.40
CA HIS A 187 17.15 -6.47 -6.62
C HIS A 187 17.04 -5.22 -7.51
N VAL A 188 15.82 -4.74 -7.75
CA VAL A 188 15.56 -3.53 -8.54
C VAL A 188 16.27 -2.32 -7.93
N PHE A 189 16.14 -2.08 -6.63
CA PHE A 189 16.74 -0.93 -5.96
C PHE A 189 18.27 -0.94 -6.03
N LEU A 190 18.90 -2.10 -5.88
CA LEU A 190 20.35 -2.27 -6.03
C LEU A 190 20.80 -2.06 -7.48
N GLN A 191 20.12 -2.68 -8.45
CA GLN A 191 20.49 -2.59 -9.87
C GLN A 191 20.27 -1.18 -10.44
N GLU A 192 19.18 -0.54 -10.04
CA GLU A 192 18.85 0.83 -10.44
C GLU A 192 19.59 1.88 -9.58
N LYS A 193 20.41 1.46 -8.60
CA LYS A 193 21.27 2.33 -7.79
C LYS A 193 20.50 3.48 -7.16
N VAL A 194 19.44 3.16 -6.41
CA VAL A 194 18.74 4.16 -5.61
C VAL A 194 19.65 4.63 -4.46
N ASP A 195 19.53 5.90 -4.07
CA ASP A 195 20.27 6.48 -2.95
C ASP A 195 19.70 6.02 -1.60
N LEU A 196 18.40 5.77 -1.56
CA LEU A 196 17.69 5.19 -0.41
C LEU A 196 16.47 4.38 -0.83
N ALA A 197 16.06 3.44 0.02
CA ALA A 197 14.79 2.73 -0.12
C ALA A 197 13.89 2.91 1.10
N VAL A 198 12.66 3.36 0.90
CA VAL A 198 11.60 3.34 1.91
C VAL A 198 10.86 2.01 1.79
N VAL A 199 10.88 1.20 2.84
CA VAL A 199 10.35 -0.18 2.82
C VAL A 199 9.19 -0.28 3.79
N GLU A 200 7.99 -0.49 3.26
CA GLU A 200 6.80 -0.83 4.04
C GLU A 200 6.82 -2.32 4.41
N VAL A 201 6.65 -2.61 5.70
CA VAL A 201 6.40 -3.97 6.20
C VAL A 201 5.03 -4.46 5.73
N GLY A 202 4.96 -5.71 5.26
CA GLY A 202 3.71 -6.35 4.88
C GLY A 202 2.78 -6.58 6.08
N ILE A 203 3.09 -7.59 6.90
CA ILE A 203 2.29 -7.98 8.06
C ILE A 203 3.19 -8.17 9.28
N GLY A 204 2.82 -7.55 10.40
CA GLY A 204 3.58 -7.68 11.65
C GLY A 204 4.85 -6.82 11.65
N GLY A 205 6.02 -7.46 11.62
CA GLY A 205 7.33 -6.80 11.69
C GLY A 205 8.43 -7.82 11.98
N ALA A 206 8.39 -8.43 13.17
CA ALA A 206 9.41 -9.35 13.68
C ALA A 206 9.75 -10.48 12.69
N TYR A 207 8.74 -11.06 12.07
CA TYR A 207 8.86 -12.20 11.14
C TYR A 207 8.41 -11.87 9.72
N ASP A 208 8.23 -10.58 9.40
CA ASP A 208 7.92 -10.18 8.04
C ASP A 208 9.15 -10.38 7.14
N CYS A 209 8.94 -10.79 5.89
CA CYS A 209 10.05 -11.05 4.98
C CYS A 209 10.90 -9.82 4.64
N THR A 210 10.42 -8.60 4.90
CA THR A 210 11.23 -7.38 4.80
C THR A 210 12.23 -7.24 5.95
N ASN A 211 12.06 -7.96 7.07
CA ASN A 211 12.90 -7.85 8.27
C ASN A 211 14.23 -8.62 8.19
N ILE A 212 14.61 -9.08 6.99
CA ILE A 212 16.00 -9.47 6.69
C ILE A 212 16.94 -8.25 6.61
N VAL A 213 16.38 -7.03 6.53
CA VAL A 213 17.14 -5.79 6.63
C VAL A 213 17.80 -5.72 8.01
N ARG A 214 19.13 -5.64 8.05
CA ARG A 214 19.89 -5.64 9.30
C ARG A 214 20.22 -4.24 9.80
N LYS A 215 20.59 -3.34 8.89
CA LYS A 215 21.04 -1.98 9.22
C LYS A 215 20.20 -0.92 8.50
N PRO A 216 18.89 -0.80 8.81
CA PRO A 216 18.14 0.36 8.36
C PRO A 216 18.76 1.63 8.98
N VAL A 217 18.64 2.75 8.29
CA VAL A 217 19.11 4.05 8.80
C VAL A 217 18.24 4.50 9.98
N VAL A 218 16.93 4.25 9.86
CA VAL A 218 15.89 4.59 10.84
C VAL A 218 14.66 3.70 10.67
N CYS A 219 13.98 3.38 11.78
CA CYS A 219 12.73 2.61 11.80
C CYS A 219 11.52 3.47 12.21
N GLY A 220 10.33 3.17 11.68
CA GLY A 220 9.09 3.88 12.00
C GLY A 220 7.94 2.94 12.39
N VAL A 221 7.19 3.30 13.42
CA VAL A 221 5.96 2.59 13.85
C VAL A 221 4.77 3.56 13.79
N THR A 222 3.91 3.35 12.80
CA THR A 222 2.64 4.07 12.64
C THR A 222 1.60 3.59 13.65
N SER A 223 0.40 4.19 13.62
CA SER A 223 -0.67 3.89 14.57
C SER A 223 -0.95 2.38 14.72
N LEU A 224 -1.04 1.94 15.97
CA LEU A 224 -1.33 0.57 16.37
C LEU A 224 -2.82 0.38 16.63
N GLY A 225 -3.31 -0.80 16.27
CA GLY A 225 -4.68 -1.21 16.51
C GLY A 225 -4.88 -2.66 16.11
N LEU A 226 -6.04 -3.21 16.46
CA LEU A 226 -6.43 -4.57 16.11
C LEU A 226 -6.58 -4.71 14.58
N ASP A 227 -5.78 -5.59 13.99
CA ASP A 227 -5.87 -6.02 12.60
C ASP A 227 -5.08 -7.33 12.48
N HIS A 228 -5.48 -8.21 11.55
CA HIS A 228 -4.85 -9.52 11.36
C HIS A 228 -4.71 -10.34 12.66
N THR A 229 -5.73 -10.34 13.52
CA THR A 229 -5.66 -10.95 14.86
C THR A 229 -5.35 -12.45 14.84
N SER A 230 -5.76 -13.15 13.76
CA SER A 230 -5.42 -14.55 13.52
C SER A 230 -3.91 -14.81 13.32
N LEU A 231 -3.14 -13.79 12.91
CA LEU A 231 -1.70 -13.88 12.65
C LEU A 231 -0.87 -13.21 13.74
N LEU A 232 -1.31 -12.05 14.24
CA LEU A 232 -0.50 -11.17 15.10
C LEU A 232 -0.87 -11.26 16.59
N GLY A 233 -1.98 -11.93 16.91
CA GLY A 233 -2.54 -12.00 18.25
C GLY A 233 -3.82 -11.19 18.40
N ASP A 234 -4.54 -11.50 19.46
CA ASP A 234 -5.87 -10.96 19.83
C ASP A 234 -5.82 -9.65 20.63
N THR A 235 -4.62 -9.15 20.97
CA THR A 235 -4.45 -7.89 21.71
C THR A 235 -3.51 -6.91 20.99
N VAL A 236 -3.69 -5.62 21.25
CA VAL A 236 -2.84 -4.58 20.63
C VAL A 236 -1.40 -4.66 21.13
N GLU A 237 -1.16 -5.17 22.34
CA GLU A 237 0.15 -5.44 22.93
C GLU A 237 0.91 -6.53 22.16
N LYS A 238 0.24 -7.64 21.80
CA LYS A 238 0.84 -8.69 20.96
C LYS A 238 1.19 -8.15 19.57
N ILE A 239 0.34 -7.28 19.02
CA ILE A 239 0.57 -6.58 17.76
C ILE A 239 1.75 -5.59 17.88
N ALA A 240 1.84 -4.85 18.99
CA ALA A 240 2.94 -3.94 19.30
C ALA A 240 4.26 -4.70 19.40
N TRP A 241 4.26 -5.87 20.04
CA TRP A 241 5.39 -6.77 20.08
C TRP A 241 5.82 -7.07 18.66
N GLN A 242 4.96 -7.70 17.84
CA GLN A 242 5.29 -8.04 16.44
C GLN A 242 5.88 -6.86 15.67
N LYS A 243 5.32 -5.66 15.82
CA LYS A 243 5.75 -4.45 15.10
C LYS A 243 7.09 -3.88 15.59
N GLY A 244 7.33 -3.86 16.90
CA GLY A 244 8.65 -3.49 17.45
C GLY A 244 9.79 -4.44 17.04
N GLY A 245 9.51 -5.51 16.29
CA GLY A 245 10.51 -6.47 15.83
C GLY A 245 11.36 -5.98 14.66
N ILE A 246 11.01 -4.84 14.08
CA ILE A 246 11.85 -4.18 13.07
C ILE A 246 12.97 -3.34 13.69
N PHE A 247 12.93 -3.10 15.01
CA PHE A 247 13.96 -2.34 15.69
C PHE A 247 15.30 -3.08 15.63
N LYS A 248 16.40 -2.33 15.55
CA LYS A 248 17.76 -2.87 15.44
C LYS A 248 18.68 -2.16 16.43
N PRO A 249 19.70 -2.84 16.97
CA PRO A 249 20.60 -2.25 17.96
C PRO A 249 21.25 -0.96 17.47
N GLY A 250 21.19 0.09 18.29
CA GLY A 250 21.75 1.42 17.99
C GLY A 250 21.07 2.19 16.85
N ILE A 251 20.04 1.62 16.20
CA ILE A 251 19.31 2.30 15.13
C ILE A 251 18.13 3.07 15.73
N PRO A 252 17.99 4.38 15.46
CA PRO A 252 16.88 5.16 15.99
C PRO A 252 15.55 4.67 15.43
N ALA A 253 14.53 4.70 16.26
CA ALA A 253 13.16 4.39 15.92
C ALA A 253 12.21 5.50 16.37
N PHE A 254 11.14 5.70 15.61
CA PHE A 254 10.12 6.69 15.91
C PHE A 254 8.73 6.04 15.93
N THR A 255 7.91 6.41 16.90
CA THR A 255 6.49 6.05 16.94
C THR A 255 5.62 7.29 17.06
N VAL A 256 4.41 7.21 16.53
CA VAL A 256 3.33 8.17 16.86
C VAL A 256 2.77 7.88 18.25
N LEU A 257 1.90 8.76 18.75
CA LEU A 257 1.16 8.53 20.00
C LEU A 257 0.34 7.23 19.92
N GLN A 258 0.43 6.42 20.97
CA GLN A 258 -0.27 5.15 21.12
C GLN A 258 -0.92 5.09 22.52
N PRO A 259 -1.89 4.18 22.75
CA PRO A 259 -2.29 3.83 24.11
C PRO A 259 -1.11 3.28 24.92
N GLU A 260 -1.16 3.45 26.24
CA GLU A 260 -0.01 3.17 27.13
C GLU A 260 0.45 1.71 27.09
N GLY A 261 -0.47 0.73 27.00
CA GLY A 261 -0.11 -0.69 26.92
C GLY A 261 0.79 -1.03 25.71
N PRO A 262 0.33 -0.79 24.48
CA PRO A 262 1.15 -0.93 23.27
C PRO A 262 2.44 -0.10 23.29
N LEU A 263 2.39 1.13 23.83
CA LEU A 263 3.57 2.00 23.94
C LEU A 263 4.63 1.39 24.87
N ALA A 264 4.19 0.80 25.98
CA ALA A 264 5.07 0.12 26.93
C ALA A 264 5.77 -1.09 26.32
N VAL A 265 5.07 -1.86 25.49
CA VAL A 265 5.67 -2.99 24.76
C VAL A 265 6.73 -2.51 23.75
N LEU A 266 6.48 -1.42 23.02
CA LEU A 266 7.48 -0.83 22.13
C LEU A 266 8.71 -0.36 22.91
N ARG A 267 8.51 0.30 24.05
CA ARG A 267 9.58 0.78 24.94
C ARG A 267 10.43 -0.37 25.45
N GLU A 268 9.79 -1.43 25.97
CA GLU A 268 10.48 -2.61 26.49
C GLU A 268 11.31 -3.28 25.39
N ARG A 269 10.73 -3.46 24.19
CA ARG A 269 11.46 -4.01 23.04
C ARG A 269 12.67 -3.16 22.66
N ALA A 270 12.48 -1.85 22.59
CA ALA A 270 13.56 -0.92 22.27
C ALA A 270 14.69 -0.98 23.30
N GLN A 271 14.37 -1.07 24.59
CA GLN A 271 15.35 -1.25 25.67
C GLN A 271 16.10 -2.58 25.55
N GLN A 272 15.39 -3.69 25.34
CA GLN A 272 15.97 -5.05 25.24
C GLN A 272 17.04 -5.18 24.16
N ILE A 273 16.89 -4.46 23.06
CA ILE A 273 17.81 -4.50 21.90
C ILE A 273 18.68 -3.25 21.79
N SER A 274 18.64 -2.35 22.78
CA SER A 274 19.38 -1.07 22.77
C SER A 274 19.10 -0.20 21.53
N CYS A 275 17.82 -0.07 21.16
CA CYS A 275 17.32 0.81 20.10
C CYS A 275 16.84 2.14 20.71
N PRO A 276 17.37 3.31 20.29
CA PRO A 276 16.83 4.60 20.71
C PRO A 276 15.42 4.81 20.14
N LEU A 277 14.39 4.77 20.99
CA LEU A 277 12.99 4.97 20.59
C LEU A 277 12.47 6.34 21.04
N TYR A 278 11.91 7.08 20.10
CA TYR A 278 11.35 8.42 20.34
C TYR A 278 9.87 8.48 20.01
N LEU A 279 9.13 9.28 20.79
CA LEU A 279 7.77 9.68 20.47
C LEU A 279 7.80 10.90 19.52
N CYS A 280 7.07 10.84 18.42
CA CYS A 280 6.94 11.99 17.52
C CYS A 280 6.11 13.09 18.18
N PRO A 281 6.53 14.36 18.13
CA PRO A 281 5.66 15.46 18.51
C PRO A 281 4.45 15.55 17.55
N PRO A 282 3.35 16.18 17.97
CA PRO A 282 2.29 16.57 17.07
C PRO A 282 2.84 17.42 15.92
N LEU A 283 2.21 17.35 14.74
CA LEU A 283 2.70 18.08 13.56
C LEU A 283 2.72 19.60 13.80
N GLU A 284 1.80 20.08 14.65
CA GLU A 284 1.67 21.47 15.09
C GLU A 284 2.95 21.99 15.75
N ALA A 285 3.69 21.15 16.47
CA ALA A 285 4.95 21.55 17.08
C ALA A 285 6.01 21.93 16.02
N LEU A 286 5.93 21.37 14.81
CA LEU A 286 6.80 21.71 13.69
C LEU A 286 6.30 22.94 12.90
N GLU A 287 5.12 23.48 13.25
CA GLU A 287 4.54 24.70 12.69
C GLU A 287 4.92 25.95 13.51
N GLU A 288 5.39 25.77 14.75
CA GLU A 288 5.79 26.88 15.63
C GLU A 288 6.85 27.76 14.96
N GLY A 289 6.54 29.05 14.79
CA GLY A 289 7.44 30.02 14.15
C GLY A 289 7.45 30.00 12.62
N GLY A 290 6.60 29.22 11.97
CA GLY A 290 6.45 29.18 10.51
C GLY A 290 4.98 29.14 10.04
N PRO A 291 4.74 29.12 8.72
CA PRO A 291 3.38 28.94 8.21
C PRO A 291 2.89 27.50 8.49
N PRO A 292 1.56 27.29 8.60
CA PRO A 292 0.97 25.97 8.76
C PRO A 292 1.42 24.98 7.68
N LEU A 293 1.60 23.71 8.05
CA LEU A 293 1.99 22.67 7.12
C LEU A 293 0.76 22.19 6.35
N THR A 294 0.83 22.32 5.02
CA THR A 294 -0.20 21.77 4.12
C THR A 294 0.18 20.35 3.73
N LEU A 295 -0.78 19.43 3.78
CA LEU A 295 -0.60 18.03 3.40
C LEU A 295 -1.29 17.77 2.06
N GLY A 296 -0.66 16.99 1.18
CA GLY A 296 -1.28 16.51 -0.06
C GLY A 296 -2.33 15.42 0.17
N LEU A 297 -2.34 14.79 1.35
CA LEU A 297 -3.36 13.82 1.75
C LEU A 297 -4.30 14.44 2.78
N GLU A 298 -5.61 14.43 2.51
CA GLU A 298 -6.62 14.97 3.42
C GLU A 298 -6.88 14.04 4.63
N GLY A 299 -7.46 14.60 5.69
CA GLY A 299 -7.91 13.86 6.87
C GLY A 299 -6.99 14.01 8.08
N GLU A 300 -7.60 14.18 9.25
CA GLU A 300 -6.90 14.45 10.52
C GLU A 300 -5.82 13.39 10.86
N HIS A 301 -6.13 12.12 10.61
CA HIS A 301 -5.22 11.00 10.85
C HIS A 301 -3.92 11.09 10.02
N GLN A 302 -3.92 11.82 8.90
CA GLN A 302 -2.71 12.03 8.10
C GLN A 302 -1.71 12.96 8.79
N ARG A 303 -2.13 13.83 9.72
CA ARG A 303 -1.20 14.70 10.48
C ARG A 303 -0.22 13.89 11.32
N SER A 304 -0.70 12.80 11.93
CA SER A 304 0.14 11.86 12.67
C SER A 304 1.11 11.11 11.74
N ASN A 305 0.65 10.69 10.55
CA ASN A 305 1.50 10.04 9.55
C ASN A 305 2.58 10.99 9.01
N ALA A 306 2.22 12.26 8.76
CA ALA A 306 3.14 13.30 8.31
C ALA A 306 4.17 13.65 9.38
N ALA A 307 3.77 13.75 10.65
CA ALA A 307 4.70 13.98 11.76
C ALA A 307 5.76 12.87 11.86
N LEU A 308 5.33 11.60 11.75
CA LEU A 308 6.29 10.49 11.70
C LEU A 308 7.19 10.57 10.47
N ALA A 309 6.64 10.83 9.28
CA ALA A 309 7.42 10.96 8.06
C ALA A 309 8.47 12.08 8.13
N MET A 310 8.15 13.21 8.76
CA MET A 310 9.07 14.31 9.02
C MET A 310 10.24 13.87 9.90
N GLN A 311 9.99 13.13 10.99
CA GLN A 311 11.07 12.62 11.85
C GLN A 311 11.93 11.59 11.14
N LEU A 312 11.32 10.69 10.35
CA LEU A 312 12.05 9.69 9.56
C LEU A 312 12.97 10.35 8.53
N ALA A 313 12.44 11.29 7.74
CA ALA A 313 13.21 12.01 6.73
C ALA A 313 14.31 12.87 7.37
N HIS A 314 14.00 13.60 8.44
CA HIS A 314 14.98 14.41 9.16
C HIS A 314 16.11 13.57 9.74
N CYS A 315 15.79 12.46 10.42
CA CYS A 315 16.79 11.56 10.98
C CYS A 315 17.68 10.95 9.89
N TRP A 316 17.08 10.55 8.76
CA TRP A 316 17.83 10.03 7.62
C TRP A 316 18.82 11.06 7.06
N LEU A 317 18.35 12.28 6.77
CA LEU A 317 19.19 13.38 6.26
C LEU A 317 20.31 13.72 7.24
N TRP A 318 19.97 13.85 8.52
CA TRP A 318 20.92 14.16 9.58
C TRP A 318 22.04 13.11 9.67
N LYS A 319 21.71 11.83 9.56
CA LYS A 319 22.70 10.73 9.59
C LYS A 319 23.64 10.75 8.39
N GLN A 320 23.18 11.18 7.22
CA GLN A 320 24.04 11.29 6.04
C GLN A 320 25.06 12.43 6.19
N GLU A 321 24.67 13.53 6.83
CA GLU A 321 25.54 14.68 7.06
C GLU A 321 26.56 14.45 8.20
N HIS A 322 26.21 13.69 9.24
CA HIS A 322 26.95 13.63 10.50
C HIS A 322 27.73 12.33 10.76
N GLN A 323 27.92 11.48 9.74
CA GLN A 323 28.71 10.22 9.74
C GLN A 323 29.12 9.67 11.14
N ALA A 324 28.11 9.20 11.87
CA ALA A 324 28.19 8.27 13.02
C ALA A 324 28.57 8.78 14.44
N LEU A 325 28.65 10.08 14.76
CA LEU A 325 29.14 10.51 16.09
C LEU A 325 28.22 11.41 16.95
N GLY A 326 26.91 11.43 16.73
CA GLY A 326 25.98 12.17 17.60
C GLY A 326 24.72 11.41 17.97
N GLU A 327 24.28 11.53 19.21
CA GLU A 327 22.91 11.20 19.59
C GLU A 327 21.97 12.32 19.12
N LEU A 328 20.77 11.94 18.66
CA LEU A 328 19.74 12.90 18.29
C LEU A 328 19.33 13.67 19.55
N LYS A 329 19.56 14.99 19.59
CA LYS A 329 19.22 15.82 20.75
C LYS A 329 17.72 15.74 21.02
N THR A 330 17.33 15.32 22.22
CA THR A 330 15.92 15.24 22.62
C THR A 330 15.37 16.61 23.00
N SER A 331 14.08 16.81 22.76
CA SER A 331 13.37 17.99 23.28
C SER A 331 12.83 17.69 24.68
N GLY A 332 13.30 18.42 25.69
CA GLY A 332 12.77 18.39 27.06
C GLY A 332 13.53 17.51 28.07
N LEU A 333 13.08 17.57 29.33
CA LEU A 333 13.60 16.76 30.45
C LEU A 333 13.10 15.31 30.31
N SER A 334 14.00 14.33 30.35
CA SER A 334 13.64 12.91 30.35
C SER A 334 12.97 12.52 31.66
N VAL A 335 11.67 12.23 31.62
CA VAL A 335 10.93 11.70 32.78
C VAL A 335 11.10 10.17 32.81
N PRO A 336 11.54 9.57 33.93
CA PRO A 336 11.65 8.11 34.06
C PRO A 336 10.31 7.42 33.75
N GLY A 337 10.35 6.43 32.86
CA GLY A 337 9.16 5.66 32.45
C GLY A 337 8.43 6.22 31.22
N GLN A 338 8.75 7.42 30.75
CA GLN A 338 8.20 7.99 29.51
C GLN A 338 9.21 7.87 28.36
N LEU A 339 8.71 7.77 27.12
CA LEU A 339 9.56 7.85 25.95
C LEU A 339 10.04 9.29 25.75
N PRO A 340 11.32 9.51 25.39
CA PRO A 340 11.78 10.83 25.05
C PRO A 340 11.03 11.37 23.82
N LEU A 341 10.70 12.65 23.85
CA LEU A 341 10.14 13.33 22.68
C LEU A 341 11.25 13.54 21.65
N ALA A 342 10.95 13.21 20.40
CA ALA A 342 11.81 13.48 19.27
C ALA A 342 12.04 14.99 19.11
N PRO A 343 13.19 15.43 18.55
CA PRO A 343 13.49 16.85 18.38
C PRO A 343 12.41 17.57 17.57
N VAL A 344 12.04 18.75 18.05
CA VAL A 344 11.35 19.76 17.25
C VAL A 344 12.40 20.52 16.43
N PHE A 345 12.16 20.65 15.14
CA PHE A 345 13.02 21.39 14.20
C PHE A 345 12.17 22.22 13.26
N GLN A 346 12.80 23.19 12.59
CA GLN A 346 12.14 24.00 11.56
C GLN A 346 12.12 23.25 10.22
N PRO A 347 10.94 22.91 9.68
CA PRO A 347 10.83 22.24 8.39
C PRO A 347 11.42 23.09 7.26
N THR A 348 12.31 22.49 6.46
CA THR A 348 12.86 23.13 5.25
C THR A 348 11.78 23.32 4.18
N SER A 349 12.07 24.14 3.17
CA SER A 349 11.21 24.29 1.99
C SER A 349 10.98 22.96 1.26
N HIS A 350 12.00 22.10 1.16
CA HIS A 350 11.90 20.78 0.54
C HIS A 350 10.96 19.84 1.30
N MET A 351 11.04 19.83 2.65
CA MET A 351 10.14 19.06 3.50
C MET A 351 8.69 19.54 3.38
N ARG A 352 8.47 20.86 3.46
CA ARG A 352 7.15 21.48 3.33
C ARG A 352 6.51 21.12 1.99
N ARG A 353 7.27 21.27 0.90
CA ARG A 353 6.82 20.91 -0.44
C ARG A 353 6.59 19.41 -0.58
N GLY A 354 7.43 18.58 0.02
CA GLY A 354 7.27 17.12 0.00
C GLY A 354 5.95 16.69 0.64
N LEU A 355 5.60 17.25 1.79
CA LEU A 355 4.30 17.01 2.42
C LEU A 355 3.13 17.49 1.57
N GLN A 356 3.23 18.71 1.01
CA GLN A 356 2.17 19.33 0.21
C GLN A 356 1.89 18.57 -1.10
N ASP A 357 2.94 18.13 -1.79
CA ASP A 357 2.84 17.53 -3.12
C ASP A 357 2.63 16.00 -3.05
N THR A 358 2.56 15.41 -1.84
CA THR A 358 2.38 13.95 -1.69
C THR A 358 1.02 13.47 -2.15
N GLU A 359 1.03 12.55 -3.11
CA GLU A 359 -0.14 11.82 -3.59
C GLU A 359 -0.05 10.35 -3.19
N TRP A 360 -1.17 9.78 -2.73
CA TRP A 360 -1.26 8.36 -2.40
C TRP A 360 -2.67 7.85 -2.73
N LEU A 361 -2.75 7.11 -3.84
CA LEU A 361 -4.02 6.69 -4.41
C LEU A 361 -4.86 5.90 -3.40
N GLY A 362 -6.18 6.10 -3.44
CA GLY A 362 -7.16 5.42 -2.60
C GLY A 362 -7.06 5.71 -1.10
N ARG A 363 -6.36 6.79 -0.69
CA ARG A 363 -6.37 7.33 0.68
C ARG A 363 -6.89 8.75 0.64
N THR A 364 -8.08 8.96 1.23
CA THR A 364 -8.74 10.27 1.28
C THR A 364 -8.68 11.04 -0.04
N GLN A 365 -8.80 10.32 -1.16
CA GLN A 365 -8.62 10.86 -2.50
C GLN A 365 -9.96 11.40 -3.01
N VAL A 366 -9.96 12.62 -3.56
CA VAL A 366 -11.15 13.28 -4.12
C VAL A 366 -10.97 13.47 -5.62
N LEU A 367 -11.86 12.91 -6.43
CA LEU A 367 -11.92 13.14 -7.87
C LEU A 367 -13.21 13.89 -8.25
N ARG A 368 -13.08 15.05 -8.87
CA ARG A 368 -14.22 15.86 -9.35
C ARG A 368 -14.40 15.68 -10.85
N ARG A 369 -15.60 15.29 -11.28
CA ARG A 369 -15.96 15.01 -12.68
C ARG A 369 -17.34 15.57 -12.97
N GLY A 370 -17.37 16.85 -13.39
CA GLY A 370 -18.60 17.60 -13.58
C GLY A 370 -19.42 17.64 -12.28
N PRO A 371 -20.68 17.17 -12.28
CA PRO A 371 -21.53 17.15 -11.08
C PRO A 371 -21.20 16.02 -10.11
N LEU A 372 -20.35 15.06 -10.50
CA LEU A 372 -19.95 13.95 -9.65
C LEU A 372 -18.66 14.28 -8.90
N THR A 373 -18.67 14.01 -7.59
CA THR A 373 -17.46 14.01 -6.77
C THR A 373 -17.30 12.63 -6.14
N TRP A 374 -16.20 11.95 -6.49
CA TRP A 374 -15.83 10.64 -5.97
C TRP A 374 -14.88 10.82 -4.80
N TYR A 375 -15.24 10.24 -3.66
CA TYR A 375 -14.45 10.17 -2.43
C TYR A 375 -13.97 8.75 -2.27
N LEU A 376 -12.67 8.52 -2.42
CA LEU A 376 -12.08 7.20 -2.52
C LEU A 376 -11.20 6.94 -1.30
N ASP A 377 -11.61 5.99 -0.46
CA ASP A 377 -10.81 5.59 0.69
C ASP A 377 -10.92 4.10 1.00
N GLY A 378 -9.79 3.40 0.99
CA GLY A 378 -9.71 1.96 1.26
C GLY A 378 -9.84 1.55 2.74
N ALA A 379 -10.51 2.34 3.58
CA ALA A 379 -10.83 2.00 4.97
C ALA A 379 -11.58 0.67 5.08
N HIS A 380 -11.17 -0.17 6.04
CA HIS A 380 -11.66 -1.54 6.20
C HIS A 380 -11.58 -2.07 7.65
N THR A 381 -11.22 -1.23 8.61
CA THR A 381 -11.33 -1.48 10.06
C THR A 381 -12.23 -0.41 10.67
N THR A 382 -12.80 -0.69 11.84
CA THR A 382 -13.61 0.25 12.61
C THR A 382 -12.97 1.63 12.72
N SER A 383 -11.70 1.69 13.15
CA SER A 383 -10.95 2.95 13.29
C SER A 383 -10.75 3.69 11.96
N SER A 384 -10.42 2.97 10.88
CA SER A 384 -10.25 3.59 9.56
C SER A 384 -11.56 4.08 8.97
N VAL A 385 -12.67 3.35 9.15
CA VAL A 385 -14.00 3.76 8.66
C VAL A 385 -14.47 4.98 9.43
N GLN A 386 -14.25 5.05 10.74
CA GLN A 386 -14.53 6.26 11.52
C GLN A 386 -13.74 7.48 11.02
N ALA A 387 -12.45 7.30 10.70
CA ALA A 387 -11.64 8.37 10.13
C ALA A 387 -12.13 8.80 8.73
N CYS A 388 -12.52 7.83 7.90
CA CYS A 388 -13.13 8.04 6.59
C CYS A 388 -14.45 8.82 6.69
N VAL A 389 -15.34 8.45 7.62
CA VAL A 389 -16.61 9.13 7.89
C VAL A 389 -16.37 10.58 8.31
N ARG A 390 -15.44 10.83 9.24
CA ARG A 390 -15.09 12.21 9.65
C ARG A 390 -14.62 13.04 8.47
N TRP A 391 -13.70 12.50 7.66
CA TRP A 391 -13.20 13.16 6.46
C TRP A 391 -14.32 13.46 5.46
N PHE A 392 -15.16 12.47 5.13
CA PHE A 392 -16.26 12.62 4.17
C PHE A 392 -17.28 13.67 4.65
N CYS A 393 -17.70 13.61 5.91
CA CYS A 393 -18.62 14.59 6.49
C CYS A 393 -18.05 16.02 6.46
N GLN A 394 -16.78 16.19 6.81
CA GLN A 394 -16.09 17.49 6.72
C GLN A 394 -16.04 18.00 5.27
N ALA A 395 -15.76 17.12 4.31
CA ALA A 395 -15.71 17.51 2.91
C ALA A 395 -17.10 17.91 2.35
N LEU A 396 -18.18 17.30 2.84
CA LEU A 396 -19.55 17.66 2.46
C LEU A 396 -20.00 19.02 3.00
N GLN A 397 -19.52 19.45 4.17
CA GLN A 397 -19.86 20.77 4.74
C GLN A 397 -19.42 21.94 3.86
N ARG A 398 -18.45 21.73 2.98
CA ARG A 398 -17.92 22.76 2.06
C ARG A 398 -18.86 23.06 0.89
N ASN A 399 -19.88 22.24 0.65
CA ASN A 399 -20.78 22.38 -0.51
C ASN A 399 -22.18 22.85 -0.08
N GLN A 400 -22.71 23.88 -0.75
CA GLN A 400 -24.08 24.36 -0.57
C GLN A 400 -24.94 23.95 -1.78
N GLY A 401 -26.16 23.44 -1.54
CA GLY A 401 -27.13 23.12 -2.58
C GLY A 401 -27.78 21.72 -2.47
N PRO A 402 -28.75 21.40 -3.36
CA PRO A 402 -29.36 20.08 -3.44
C PRO A 402 -28.32 19.05 -3.90
N GLN A 403 -28.06 18.07 -3.04
CA GLN A 403 -27.00 17.07 -3.23
C GLN A 403 -27.53 15.68 -2.95
N VAL A 404 -27.13 14.72 -3.77
CA VAL A 404 -27.39 13.30 -3.55
C VAL A 404 -26.11 12.62 -3.09
N ARG A 405 -26.23 11.77 -2.07
CA ARG A 405 -25.12 11.05 -1.45
C ARG A 405 -25.28 9.56 -1.74
N VAL A 406 -24.26 8.97 -2.34
CA VAL A 406 -24.24 7.55 -2.68
C VAL A 406 -23.09 6.87 -1.95
N LEU A 407 -23.38 5.76 -1.28
CA LEU A 407 -22.38 4.85 -0.77
C LEU A 407 -22.13 3.76 -1.82
N LEU A 408 -20.86 3.52 -2.16
CA LEU A 408 -20.41 2.33 -2.90
C LEU A 408 -19.50 1.51 -1.97
N PHE A 409 -19.98 0.35 -1.54
CA PHE A 409 -19.34 -0.42 -0.48
C PHE A 409 -19.12 -1.89 -0.85
N ASN A 410 -17.97 -2.41 -0.45
CA ASN A 410 -17.72 -3.84 -0.38
C ASN A 410 -16.65 -4.11 0.67
N SER A 411 -16.70 -5.27 1.32
CA SER A 411 -15.66 -5.75 2.24
C SER A 411 -15.16 -7.14 1.86
N THR A 412 -13.92 -7.43 2.25
CA THR A 412 -13.23 -8.69 1.93
C THR A 412 -12.61 -9.31 3.19
N GLY A 413 -12.51 -10.64 3.21
CA GLY A 413 -11.96 -11.40 4.32
C GLY A 413 -12.94 -11.57 5.47
N ASP A 414 -12.42 -11.94 6.64
CA ASP A 414 -13.20 -12.33 7.84
C ASP A 414 -13.68 -11.12 8.68
N ARG A 415 -14.02 -10.01 8.01
CA ARG A 415 -14.43 -8.76 8.66
C ARG A 415 -15.92 -8.79 8.98
N ASP A 416 -16.35 -8.06 10.00
CA ASP A 416 -17.77 -7.85 10.30
C ASP A 416 -18.34 -6.69 9.45
N PRO A 417 -19.06 -6.96 8.34
CA PRO A 417 -19.62 -5.90 7.52
C PRO A 417 -20.71 -5.11 8.23
N ALA A 418 -21.46 -5.72 9.15
CA ALA A 418 -22.54 -5.06 9.86
C ALA A 418 -21.98 -3.95 10.77
N ALA A 419 -20.90 -4.25 11.49
CA ALA A 419 -20.20 -3.27 12.31
C ALA A 419 -19.64 -2.11 11.48
N LEU A 420 -19.06 -2.38 10.30
CA LEU A 420 -18.52 -1.34 9.41
C LEU A 420 -19.63 -0.47 8.80
N LEU A 421 -20.72 -1.09 8.32
CA LEU A 421 -21.86 -0.39 7.74
C LEU A 421 -22.57 0.51 8.76
N LYS A 422 -22.68 0.06 10.01
CA LYS A 422 -23.25 0.88 11.10
C LYS A 422 -22.51 2.20 11.30
N LEU A 423 -21.18 2.20 11.17
CA LEU A 423 -20.36 3.42 11.30
C LEU A 423 -20.60 4.44 10.18
N LEU A 424 -21.14 4.01 9.04
CA LEU A 424 -21.42 4.85 7.87
C LEU A 424 -22.76 5.58 7.93
N GLN A 425 -23.64 5.23 8.89
CA GLN A 425 -24.96 5.87 9.06
C GLN A 425 -24.89 7.41 9.21
N PRO A 426 -23.93 8.02 9.95
CA PRO A 426 -23.85 9.48 10.10
C PRO A 426 -23.68 10.25 8.78
N CYS A 427 -23.26 9.60 7.70
CA CYS A 427 -23.10 10.22 6.38
C CYS A 427 -24.44 10.52 5.68
N GLN A 428 -25.55 9.91 6.14
CA GLN A 428 -26.91 10.08 5.60
C GLN A 428 -26.94 9.87 4.07
N PHE A 429 -26.64 8.66 3.61
CA PHE A 429 -26.69 8.33 2.19
C PHE A 429 -28.13 8.17 1.68
N ASP A 430 -28.41 8.72 0.49
CA ASP A 430 -29.69 8.53 -0.21
C ASP A 430 -29.75 7.13 -0.87
N TYR A 431 -28.60 6.64 -1.34
CA TYR A 431 -28.45 5.31 -1.93
C TYR A 431 -27.26 4.55 -1.33
N ALA A 432 -27.45 3.25 -1.12
CA ALA A 432 -26.37 2.32 -0.78
C ALA A 432 -26.23 1.27 -1.88
N VAL A 433 -25.06 1.25 -2.52
CA VAL A 433 -24.72 0.40 -3.65
C VAL A 433 -23.66 -0.61 -3.24
N PHE A 434 -23.95 -1.88 -3.48
CA PHE A 434 -23.05 -3.00 -3.18
C PHE A 434 -22.66 -3.72 -4.48
N CYS A 435 -21.37 -3.95 -4.69
CA CYS A 435 -20.90 -4.69 -5.86
C CYS A 435 -19.59 -5.42 -5.53
N PRO A 436 -19.28 -6.52 -6.25
CA PRO A 436 -18.02 -7.21 -6.05
C PRO A 436 -16.85 -6.36 -6.56
N ASN A 437 -15.63 -6.70 -6.15
CA ASN A 437 -14.40 -6.03 -6.59
C ASN A 437 -13.99 -6.47 -8.01
N LEU A 438 -14.95 -6.59 -8.92
CA LEU A 438 -14.77 -7.03 -10.29
C LEU A 438 -15.11 -5.87 -11.22
N THR A 439 -14.17 -5.50 -12.08
CA THR A 439 -14.38 -4.42 -13.04
C THR A 439 -15.54 -4.73 -13.99
N GLU A 440 -15.60 -5.96 -14.53
CA GLU A 440 -16.60 -6.45 -15.48
C GLU A 440 -16.91 -7.94 -15.24
N VAL A 441 -18.06 -8.42 -15.71
CA VAL A 441 -18.53 -9.82 -15.52
C VAL A 441 -17.90 -10.79 -16.52
N SER A 442 -17.48 -10.33 -17.71
CA SER A 442 -17.20 -11.20 -18.87
C SER A 442 -15.77 -11.12 -19.41
N SER A 443 -14.88 -10.34 -18.79
CA SER A 443 -13.49 -10.22 -19.23
C SER A 443 -12.58 -11.03 -18.29
N PRO A 444 -11.58 -11.79 -18.78
CA PRO A 444 -10.51 -12.25 -17.91
C PRO A 444 -9.87 -10.98 -17.34
N GLY A 445 -10.18 -10.66 -16.09
CA GLY A 445 -9.68 -9.44 -15.44
C GLY A 445 -8.16 -9.33 -15.61
N SER A 446 -7.63 -8.10 -15.62
CA SER A 446 -6.17 -7.85 -15.69
C SER A 446 -5.46 -8.84 -14.78
N ALA A 447 -4.39 -9.47 -15.25
CA ALA A 447 -3.66 -10.47 -14.46
C ALA A 447 -3.30 -9.89 -13.07
N ASP A 448 -3.06 -8.58 -12.97
CA ASP A 448 -2.83 -7.85 -11.72
C ASP A 448 -3.92 -8.01 -10.65
N GLN A 449 -5.19 -8.18 -11.05
CA GLN A 449 -6.35 -8.20 -10.14
C GLN A 449 -6.93 -9.62 -9.94
N GLN A 450 -6.27 -10.65 -10.46
CA GLN A 450 -6.71 -12.03 -10.29
C GLN A 450 -6.54 -12.50 -8.85
N ASN A 451 -7.63 -12.97 -8.27
CA ASN A 451 -7.66 -13.56 -6.94
C ASN A 451 -8.21 -14.99 -7.03
N PHE A 452 -7.35 -15.99 -6.85
CA PHE A 452 -7.72 -17.42 -6.91
C PHE A 452 -8.35 -17.95 -5.63
N THR A 453 -8.61 -17.10 -4.63
CA THR A 453 -9.07 -17.53 -3.30
C THR A 453 -10.58 -17.51 -3.11
N VAL A 454 -11.36 -16.92 -4.02
CA VAL A 454 -12.82 -16.71 -3.86
C VAL A 454 -13.54 -16.90 -5.20
N THR A 455 -14.73 -17.54 -5.20
CA THR A 455 -15.54 -17.73 -6.41
C THR A 455 -16.46 -16.53 -6.71
N LEU A 456 -16.97 -16.43 -7.94
CA LEU A 456 -17.92 -15.39 -8.35
C LEU A 456 -19.21 -15.41 -7.51
N ASP A 457 -19.74 -16.61 -7.25
CA ASP A 457 -20.96 -16.76 -6.44
C ASP A 457 -20.75 -16.27 -5.00
N GLN A 458 -19.59 -16.59 -4.40
CA GLN A 458 -19.25 -16.14 -3.05
C GLN A 458 -19.15 -14.61 -2.95
N VAL A 459 -18.58 -13.95 -3.95
CA VAL A 459 -18.50 -12.47 -3.93
C VAL A 459 -19.86 -11.81 -4.15
N LEU A 460 -20.76 -12.42 -4.92
CA LEU A 460 -22.12 -11.92 -5.12
C LEU A 460 -23.01 -12.14 -3.88
N ILE A 461 -22.95 -13.32 -3.25
CA ILE A 461 -23.64 -13.62 -1.99
C ILE A 461 -23.26 -12.58 -0.93
N ARG A 462 -21.97 -12.26 -0.82
CA ARG A 462 -21.49 -11.22 0.11
C ARG A 462 -22.13 -9.85 -0.14
N CYS A 463 -22.32 -9.46 -1.40
CA CYS A 463 -22.98 -8.20 -1.72
C CYS A 463 -24.46 -8.19 -1.30
N LEU A 464 -25.15 -9.34 -1.42
CA LEU A 464 -26.52 -9.51 -0.94
C LEU A 464 -26.58 -9.44 0.60
N GLU A 465 -25.63 -10.05 1.29
CA GLU A 465 -25.52 -9.95 2.76
C GLU A 465 -25.33 -8.50 3.20
N HIS A 466 -24.43 -7.74 2.55
CA HIS A 466 -24.24 -6.32 2.83
C HIS A 466 -25.55 -5.52 2.65
N LYS A 467 -26.30 -5.79 1.57
CA LYS A 467 -27.62 -5.19 1.35
C LYS A 467 -28.58 -5.50 2.50
N GLN A 468 -28.66 -6.76 2.93
CA GLN A 468 -29.53 -7.17 4.04
C GLN A 468 -29.14 -6.52 5.37
N HIS A 469 -27.83 -6.39 5.65
CA HIS A 469 -27.35 -5.67 6.84
C HIS A 469 -27.74 -4.19 6.80
N TRP A 470 -27.58 -3.54 5.64
CA TRP A 470 -27.98 -2.14 5.47
C TRP A 470 -29.49 -1.92 5.63
N SER A 471 -30.31 -2.80 5.07
CA SER A 471 -31.78 -2.72 5.22
C SER A 471 -32.22 -2.87 6.68
N ARG A 472 -31.64 -3.82 7.43
CA ARG A 472 -31.90 -3.97 8.88
C ARG A 472 -31.54 -2.72 9.67
N LEU A 473 -30.39 -2.12 9.37
CA LEU A 473 -29.94 -0.88 10.00
C LEU A 473 -30.91 0.30 9.72
N ALA A 474 -31.54 0.34 8.55
CA ALA A 474 -32.55 1.34 8.23
C ALA A 474 -33.88 1.10 8.98
N GLU A 475 -34.29 -0.16 9.15
CA GLU A 475 -35.48 -0.54 9.94
C GLU A 475 -35.32 -0.22 11.43
N GLU A 476 -34.14 -0.48 11.99
CA GLU A 476 -33.80 -0.14 13.39
C GLU A 476 -33.88 1.38 13.63
N GLN A 477 -33.45 2.21 12.68
CA GLN A 477 -33.55 3.66 12.79
C GLN A 477 -34.97 4.20 12.60
N ALA A 478 -35.82 3.50 11.85
CA ALA A 478 -37.22 3.87 11.64
C ALA A 478 -38.15 3.48 12.81
N SER A 479 -37.67 2.64 13.74
CA SER A 479 -38.42 2.15 14.89
C SER A 479 -38.37 3.16 16.06
N PRO A 480 -39.50 3.71 16.55
CA PRO A 480 -39.50 4.81 17.54
C PRO A 480 -39.11 4.46 18.99
N ALA A 481 -38.56 3.27 19.27
CA ALA A 481 -38.26 2.83 20.64
C ALA A 481 -36.80 2.36 20.74
N LEU A 482 -36.05 2.96 21.68
CA LEU A 482 -34.66 2.67 22.09
C LEU A 482 -33.55 3.61 21.60
N TRP A 483 -33.80 4.91 21.44
CA TRP A 483 -32.70 5.89 21.46
C TRP A 483 -32.48 6.42 22.88
N SER A 484 -31.51 5.84 23.59
CA SER A 484 -30.86 6.51 24.74
C SER A 484 -29.58 7.19 24.24
N PRO A 485 -29.35 8.48 24.54
CA PRO A 485 -28.12 9.15 24.10
C PRO A 485 -26.88 8.51 24.75
N PRO A 486 -25.75 8.39 24.03
CA PRO A 486 -24.50 7.91 24.61
C PRO A 486 -24.01 8.88 25.70
N GLN A 487 -23.41 8.33 26.76
CA GLN A 487 -22.86 9.13 27.88
C GLN A 487 -21.74 10.08 27.42
N PRO A 488 -21.60 11.26 28.04
CA PRO A 488 -20.59 12.26 27.67
C PRO A 488 -19.20 11.82 28.14
N GLY A 489 -18.43 11.24 27.24
CA GLY A 489 -17.07 10.77 27.50
C GLY A 489 -16.34 10.41 26.21
N GLY A 490 -16.20 11.38 25.30
CA GLY A 490 -15.48 11.22 24.03
C GLY A 490 -15.84 12.34 23.06
N THR A 491 -14.86 12.80 22.27
CA THR A 491 -14.99 13.82 21.22
C THR A 491 -16.31 13.67 20.44
N ALA A 492 -17.13 14.72 20.43
CA ALA A 492 -18.46 14.71 19.82
C ALA A 492 -18.41 14.21 18.37
N PRO A 493 -19.30 13.29 17.95
CA PRO A 493 -19.39 12.91 16.55
C PRO A 493 -19.78 14.15 15.74
N LEU A 494 -19.00 14.44 14.68
CA LEU A 494 -19.36 15.43 13.67
C LEU A 494 -20.58 14.90 12.90
N LEU A 495 -21.77 15.04 13.50
CA LEU A 495 -23.04 14.69 12.89
C LEU A 495 -23.39 15.76 11.87
N LEU A 496 -23.70 15.35 10.64
CA LEU A 496 -24.29 16.24 9.65
C LEU A 496 -25.68 16.65 10.16
N ALA A 497 -26.05 17.92 9.93
CA ALA A 497 -27.38 18.41 10.29
C ALA A 497 -28.46 17.46 9.70
N PRO A 498 -29.53 17.13 10.46
CA PRO A 498 -30.59 16.27 9.95
C PRO A 498 -31.18 16.85 8.67
N ARG A 499 -31.17 16.07 7.59
CA ARG A 499 -31.93 16.42 6.38
C ARG A 499 -33.38 15.98 6.56
N SER A 500 -34.31 16.77 6.04
CA SER A 500 -35.73 16.39 5.96
C SER A 500 -35.84 15.01 5.30
N PRO A 501 -36.54 14.04 5.92
CA PRO A 501 -36.61 12.69 5.39
C PRO A 501 -37.24 12.72 3.99
N HIS A 502 -36.45 12.41 2.97
CA HIS A 502 -37.04 12.05 1.69
C HIS A 502 -37.81 10.73 1.88
N PRO A 503 -38.98 10.53 1.25
CA PRO A 503 -39.85 9.36 1.50
C PRO A 503 -39.25 8.00 1.17
N CYS A 504 -38.03 7.94 0.65
CA CYS A 504 -37.28 6.70 0.48
C CYS A 504 -36.39 6.47 1.70
N SER A 505 -36.68 5.42 2.46
CA SER A 505 -35.61 4.75 3.20
C SER A 505 -34.47 4.46 2.21
N ALA A 506 -33.21 4.63 2.63
CA ALA A 506 -32.04 4.57 1.77
C ALA A 506 -32.11 3.36 0.81
N SER A 507 -32.33 3.63 -0.48
CA SER A 507 -32.57 2.58 -1.46
C SER A 507 -31.29 1.77 -1.63
N SER A 508 -31.36 0.47 -1.32
CA SER A 508 -30.20 -0.43 -1.34
C SER A 508 -30.18 -1.29 -2.61
N LEU A 509 -29.08 -1.24 -3.35
CA LEU A 509 -28.92 -1.85 -4.67
C LEU A 509 -27.69 -2.77 -4.70
N VAL A 510 -27.78 -3.83 -5.50
CA VAL A 510 -26.67 -4.77 -5.73
C VAL A 510 -26.42 -4.85 -7.23
N PHE A 511 -25.16 -4.75 -7.63
CA PHE A 511 -24.72 -4.92 -9.01
C PHE A 511 -23.71 -6.06 -9.13
N SER A 512 -23.65 -6.67 -10.31
CA SER A 512 -22.75 -7.80 -10.61
C SER A 512 -21.29 -7.40 -10.81
N CYS A 513 -21.00 -6.12 -11.04
CA CYS A 513 -19.65 -5.59 -11.22
C CYS A 513 -19.61 -4.07 -10.96
N VAL A 514 -18.40 -3.54 -10.83
CA VAL A 514 -18.15 -2.11 -10.59
C VAL A 514 -18.62 -1.27 -11.77
N SER A 515 -18.36 -1.67 -13.02
CA SER A 515 -18.78 -0.92 -14.22
C SER A 515 -20.29 -0.66 -14.26
N HIS A 516 -21.12 -1.66 -13.98
CA HIS A 516 -22.58 -1.48 -13.92
C HIS A 516 -23.00 -0.53 -12.79
N ALA A 517 -22.36 -0.64 -11.61
CA ALA A 517 -22.62 0.28 -10.52
C ALA A 517 -22.26 1.73 -10.90
N LEU A 518 -21.10 1.97 -11.52
CA LEU A 518 -20.67 3.32 -11.93
C LEU A 518 -21.54 3.90 -13.05
N GLN A 519 -21.97 3.09 -14.01
CA GLN A 519 -22.94 3.50 -15.04
C GLN A 519 -24.26 3.96 -14.43
N TRP A 520 -24.78 3.20 -13.45
CA TRP A 520 -26.00 3.57 -12.75
C TRP A 520 -25.80 4.80 -11.84
N ILE A 521 -24.68 4.93 -11.14
CA ILE A 521 -24.44 6.11 -10.28
C ILE A 521 -24.27 7.38 -11.13
N SER A 522 -23.57 7.28 -12.26
CA SER A 522 -23.27 8.43 -13.12
C SER A 522 -24.47 8.90 -13.94
N GLN A 523 -25.42 8.01 -14.28
CA GLN A 523 -26.57 8.32 -15.12
C GLN A 523 -26.18 9.02 -16.44
N GLY A 524 -25.02 8.65 -17.01
CA GLY A 524 -24.49 9.26 -18.25
C GLY A 524 -23.91 10.68 -18.10
N ARG A 525 -23.83 11.21 -16.86
CA ARG A 525 -23.27 12.54 -16.55
C ARG A 525 -21.74 12.56 -16.47
N ASP A 526 -21.11 11.40 -16.56
CA ASP A 526 -19.67 11.25 -16.77
C ASP A 526 -19.42 10.70 -18.18
N PRO A 527 -18.64 11.39 -19.03
CA PRO A 527 -18.35 10.95 -20.39
C PRO A 527 -17.76 9.54 -20.49
N ILE A 528 -17.02 9.09 -19.46
CA ILE A 528 -16.40 7.75 -19.45
C ILE A 528 -17.46 6.64 -19.38
N PHE A 529 -18.61 6.90 -18.76
CA PHE A 529 -19.67 5.91 -18.52
C PHE A 529 -20.89 6.08 -19.42
N GLN A 530 -20.75 6.78 -20.54
CA GLN A 530 -21.82 6.86 -21.53
C GLN A 530 -22.11 5.45 -22.09
N PRO A 531 -23.38 5.01 -22.14
CA PRO A 531 -23.71 3.71 -22.67
C PRO A 531 -23.35 3.64 -24.16
N PRO A 532 -22.72 2.55 -24.64
CA PRO A 532 -22.58 2.34 -26.07
C PRO A 532 -23.98 2.23 -26.70
N SER A 533 -24.25 3.07 -27.68
CA SER A 533 -25.51 3.08 -28.41
C SER A 533 -25.53 1.96 -29.46
N PRO A 534 -26.62 1.19 -29.67
CA PRO A 534 -27.84 1.10 -28.88
C PRO A 534 -27.81 -0.06 -27.87
N LEU A 535 -28.56 0.11 -26.79
CA LEU A 535 -28.80 -0.89 -25.73
C LEU A 535 -29.43 -2.18 -26.30
N ARG A 536 -28.61 -3.19 -26.59
CA ARG A 536 -29.05 -4.60 -26.61
C ARG A 536 -28.40 -5.32 -25.44
N GLY A 537 -29.16 -5.51 -24.36
CA GLY A 537 -28.89 -6.55 -23.36
C GLY A 537 -28.63 -6.11 -21.91
N LEU A 538 -28.48 -4.81 -21.62
CA LEU A 538 -28.08 -4.33 -20.27
C LEU A 538 -29.22 -3.78 -19.40
N LEU A 539 -30.45 -3.70 -19.93
CA LEU A 539 -31.63 -3.30 -19.16
C LEU A 539 -32.55 -4.49 -18.90
N ALA A 540 -32.26 -5.23 -17.84
CA ALA A 540 -33.27 -6.01 -17.13
C ALA A 540 -32.89 -6.19 -15.65
N HIS A 541 -32.56 -5.09 -14.96
CA HIS A 541 -32.64 -5.08 -13.49
C HIS A 541 -33.92 -4.33 -13.10
N PRO A 542 -34.97 -5.02 -12.61
CA PRO A 542 -36.30 -4.43 -12.36
C PRO A 542 -36.29 -3.23 -11.39
N THR A 543 -35.27 -3.15 -10.53
CA THR A 543 -35.11 -2.12 -9.49
C THR A 543 -34.31 -0.89 -9.93
N ALA A 544 -33.61 -0.94 -11.07
CA ALA A 544 -32.73 0.16 -11.50
C ALA A 544 -33.49 1.31 -12.20
N SER A 545 -34.65 1.01 -12.79
CA SER A 545 -35.43 1.93 -13.61
C SER A 545 -36.27 2.95 -12.81
N GLY A 546 -36.68 2.59 -11.59
CA GLY A 546 -37.58 3.42 -10.77
C GLY A 546 -36.87 4.41 -9.83
N GLY A 547 -35.63 4.12 -9.44
CA GLY A 547 -34.89 4.91 -8.44
C GLY A 547 -33.92 5.95 -9.01
N ALA A 548 -33.78 6.08 -10.33
CA ALA A 548 -32.74 6.90 -10.96
C ALA A 548 -33.07 8.41 -11.07
N GLY A 549 -34.35 8.81 -10.92
CA GLY A 549 -34.79 10.19 -11.16
C GLY A 549 -34.06 11.22 -10.30
N ILE A 550 -33.86 10.92 -9.01
CA ILE A 550 -33.16 11.82 -8.07
C ILE A 550 -31.71 12.06 -8.50
N LEU A 551 -31.02 11.05 -9.05
CA LEU A 551 -29.64 11.19 -9.54
C LEU A 551 -29.57 12.05 -10.82
N GLN A 552 -30.57 11.93 -11.69
CA GLN A 552 -30.66 12.71 -12.93
C GLN A 552 -30.90 14.20 -12.66
N GLU A 553 -31.73 14.51 -11.67
CA GLU A 553 -32.11 15.89 -11.30
C GLU A 553 -31.12 16.56 -10.33
N ALA A 554 -30.21 15.80 -9.71
CA ALA A 554 -29.29 16.31 -8.69
C ALA A 554 -28.36 17.43 -9.19
N GLY A 555 -28.25 18.52 -8.43
CA GLY A 555 -27.24 19.55 -8.67
C GLY A 555 -25.80 19.04 -8.48
N ALA A 556 -25.59 18.18 -7.49
CA ALA A 556 -24.33 17.49 -7.26
C ALA A 556 -24.55 16.07 -6.71
N ILE A 557 -23.66 15.14 -7.08
CA ILE A 557 -23.66 13.76 -6.63
C ILE A 557 -22.34 13.49 -5.91
N HIS A 558 -22.39 13.15 -4.62
CA HIS A 558 -21.24 12.78 -3.81
C HIS A 558 -21.22 11.28 -3.59
N VAL A 559 -20.17 10.61 -4.07
CA VAL A 559 -20.06 9.16 -4.01
C VAL A 559 -18.91 8.77 -3.10
N LEU A 560 -19.19 8.12 -1.97
CA LEU A 560 -18.16 7.53 -1.11
C LEU A 560 -17.90 6.08 -1.52
N VAL A 561 -16.67 5.78 -1.92
CA VAL A 561 -16.20 4.43 -2.22
C VAL A 561 -15.31 3.94 -1.09
N THR A 562 -15.74 2.92 -0.35
CA THR A 562 -14.99 2.43 0.82
C THR A 562 -15.29 0.96 1.16
N GLY A 563 -14.66 0.47 2.23
CA GLY A 563 -14.79 -0.91 2.75
C GLY A 563 -13.71 -1.86 2.25
N SER A 564 -13.11 -1.59 1.08
CA SER A 564 -12.04 -2.40 0.51
C SER A 564 -11.15 -1.59 -0.42
N LEU A 565 -9.83 -1.74 -0.26
CA LEU A 565 -8.86 -1.14 -1.16
C LEU A 565 -8.99 -1.73 -2.58
N HIS A 566 -9.40 -2.99 -2.72
CA HIS A 566 -9.63 -3.62 -4.04
C HIS A 566 -10.84 -3.02 -4.76
N LEU A 567 -11.89 -2.63 -4.03
CA LEU A 567 -13.01 -1.90 -4.60
C LEU A 567 -12.55 -0.54 -5.13
N VAL A 568 -11.81 0.20 -4.30
CA VAL A 568 -11.25 1.51 -4.67
C VAL A 568 -10.35 1.40 -5.90
N GLY A 569 -9.47 0.41 -5.96
CA GLY A 569 -8.63 0.14 -7.13
C GLY A 569 -9.45 -0.19 -8.39
N SER A 570 -10.52 -0.98 -8.25
CA SER A 570 -11.42 -1.30 -9.37
C SER A 570 -12.18 -0.08 -9.89
N VAL A 571 -12.57 0.83 -8.99
CA VAL A 571 -13.21 2.10 -9.36
C VAL A 571 -12.20 3.04 -10.02
N LEU A 572 -11.01 3.22 -9.44
CA LEU A 572 -9.94 4.04 -10.00
C LEU A 572 -9.54 3.61 -11.40
N LYS A 573 -9.43 2.29 -11.63
CA LYS A 573 -9.14 1.73 -12.93
C LYS A 573 -10.10 2.19 -14.03
N LEU A 574 -11.38 2.35 -13.68
CA LEU A 574 -12.42 2.81 -14.59
C LEU A 574 -12.46 4.33 -14.71
N LEU A 575 -12.26 5.06 -13.60
CA LEU A 575 -12.29 6.53 -13.58
C LEU A 575 -11.03 7.16 -14.21
N GLU A 576 -9.89 6.50 -14.10
CA GLU A 576 -8.57 6.95 -14.57
C GLU A 576 -7.88 5.82 -15.36
N PRO A 577 -8.28 5.57 -16.62
CA PRO A 577 -7.72 4.48 -17.44
C PRO A 577 -6.20 4.55 -17.64
N SER A 578 -5.60 5.74 -17.51
CA SER A 578 -4.15 5.96 -17.57
C SER A 578 -3.39 5.18 -16.48
N LEU A 579 -4.01 4.88 -15.33
CA LEU A 579 -3.41 4.08 -14.27
C LEU A 579 -3.17 2.61 -14.68
N SER A 580 -3.83 2.15 -15.76
CA SER A 580 -3.65 0.80 -16.32
C SER A 580 -2.57 0.73 -17.40
N GLN A 581 -1.92 1.85 -17.75
CA GLN A 581 -0.90 1.92 -18.80
C GLN A 581 0.49 1.59 -18.27
#